data_AF-A0A1R3FLY2-F1
#
_entry.id   AF-A0A1R3FLY2-F1
#
_cell.length_a   1.000
_cell.length_b   1.000
_cell.length_c   1.000
_cell.angle_alpha   90.00
_cell.angle_beta   90.00
_cell.angle_gamma   90.00
#
_symmetry.space_group_name_H-M   'P 1'
#
loop_
_entity.id
_entity.type
_entity.pdbx_description
1 polymer ?
#
loop_
_entity_poly.entity_id
_entity_poly.type
_entity_poly.pdbx_seq_one_letter_code
_entity_poly.pdbx_strand_id
1 'polypeptide(L)'
;MHPNKVRIVGEEEHTIICKCRGNLTSLDGDHVNLKIEGDYKGIGWMIWHWDCATCGLVTTLSLGVVSDPQDDEVAFDNYQHAESTQFVQLEVDGVTIPGKEDFQVVHENPLASFESRVYRVMSEYSIGPFECKKQLKEFAEKVAPILIARTQVILANSQAEIVK
;
A
#
# COMPACT_ATOMS: atom_id res chain seq x y z
N MET A 1 18.66 14.30 -1.19
CA MET A 1 17.49 13.45 -0.90
C MET A 1 17.76 12.75 0.40
N HIS A 2 16.94 12.93 1.44
CA HIS A 2 17.06 12.12 2.64
C HIS A 2 16.67 10.68 2.27
N PRO A 3 17.46 9.66 2.66
CA PRO A 3 17.02 8.28 2.47
C PRO A 3 15.71 8.12 3.25
N ASN A 4 14.63 7.79 2.55
CA ASN A 4 13.35 7.49 3.19
C ASN A 4 13.61 6.39 4.23
N LYS A 5 13.38 6.69 5.51
CA LYS A 5 13.65 5.74 6.58
C LYS A 5 12.53 4.72 6.59
N VAL A 6 12.87 3.48 6.25
CA VAL A 6 11.97 2.34 6.41
C VAL A 6 12.30 1.67 7.74
N ARG A 7 11.29 1.47 8.57
CA ARG A 7 11.38 0.65 9.80
C ARG A 7 10.51 -0.58 9.64
N ILE A 8 11.06 -1.74 10.00
CA ILE A 8 10.27 -2.95 10.25
C ILE A 8 9.64 -2.81 11.64
N VAL A 9 8.35 -3.11 11.74
CA VAL A 9 7.57 -2.97 12.98
C VAL A 9 6.74 -4.22 13.26
N GLY A 10 6.23 -4.37 14.48
CA GLY A 10 5.24 -5.40 14.82
C GLY A 10 3.89 -5.12 14.16
N GLU A 11 3.03 -6.15 14.08
CA GLU A 11 1.68 -6.02 13.53
C GLU A 11 0.84 -5.01 14.32
N GLU A 12 0.97 -4.99 15.64
CA GLU A 12 0.29 -4.05 16.53
C GLU A 12 0.68 -2.58 16.30
N GLU A 13 1.86 -2.33 15.72
CA GLU A 13 2.33 -0.99 15.35
C GLU A 13 1.95 -0.62 13.90
N HIS A 14 1.43 -1.58 13.13
CA HIS A 14 0.93 -1.40 11.77
C HIS A 14 -0.53 -0.95 11.78
N THR A 15 -0.75 0.25 12.31
CA THR A 15 -2.08 0.85 12.36
C THR A 15 -2.08 2.25 11.77
N ILE A 16 -3.17 2.60 11.10
CA ILE A 16 -3.40 3.95 10.57
C ILE A 16 -3.74 4.83 11.77
N ILE A 17 -2.92 5.86 12.00
CA ILE A 17 -3.10 6.79 13.12
C ILE A 17 -3.46 8.16 12.55
N CYS A 18 -4.55 8.74 13.04
CA CYS A 18 -4.87 10.13 12.71
C CYS A 18 -3.77 11.08 13.18
N LYS A 19 -3.54 12.20 12.51
CA LYS A 19 -2.55 13.21 12.93
C LYS A 19 -2.77 13.68 14.38
N CYS A 20 -4.02 13.75 14.84
CA CYS A 20 -4.36 14.10 16.22
C CYS A 20 -4.16 12.95 17.23
N ARG A 21 -3.70 11.77 16.77
CA ARG A 21 -3.60 10.51 17.52
C ARG A 21 -4.93 9.97 18.07
N GLY A 22 -6.05 10.46 17.54
CA GLY A 22 -7.37 9.95 17.86
C GLY A 22 -7.62 8.59 17.22
N ASN A 23 -8.46 7.78 17.87
CA ASN A 23 -8.90 6.51 17.32
C ASN A 23 -9.69 6.74 16.03
N LEU A 24 -9.47 5.85 15.06
CA LEU A 24 -10.18 5.83 13.79
C LEU A 24 -11.19 4.68 13.80
N THR A 25 -12.42 4.97 13.38
CA THR A 25 -13.42 3.94 13.08
C THR A 25 -13.62 3.89 11.57
N SER A 26 -13.50 2.69 10.98
CA SER A 26 -13.72 2.51 9.55
C SER A 26 -15.20 2.75 9.20
N LEU A 27 -15.47 3.50 8.14
CA LEU A 27 -16.83 3.81 7.68
C LEU A 27 -17.19 3.03 6.40
N ASP A 28 -16.35 3.14 5.37
CA ASP A 28 -16.51 2.43 4.08
C ASP A 28 -15.25 2.63 3.20
N GLY A 29 -15.09 1.81 2.16
CA GLY A 29 -13.99 1.93 1.19
C GLY A 29 -14.41 1.63 -0.25
N ASP A 30 -13.87 2.39 -1.20
CA ASP A 30 -14.17 2.23 -2.63
C ASP A 30 -12.88 2.07 -3.45
N HIS A 31 -12.95 1.33 -4.55
CA HIS A 31 -11.90 1.33 -5.57
C HIS A 31 -11.87 2.68 -6.29
N VAL A 32 -10.67 3.24 -6.50
CA VAL A 32 -10.52 4.53 -7.19
C VAL A 32 -9.44 4.47 -8.26
N ASN A 33 -9.69 5.10 -9.41
CA ASN A 33 -8.69 5.22 -10.45
C ASN A 33 -7.88 6.52 -10.29
N LEU A 34 -6.69 6.42 -9.69
CA LEU A 34 -5.74 7.52 -9.59
C LEU A 34 -4.67 7.40 -10.68
N LYS A 35 -4.66 8.38 -11.59
CA LYS A 35 -3.57 8.53 -12.57
C LYS A 35 -2.39 9.19 -11.89
N ILE A 36 -1.31 8.45 -11.72
CA ILE A 36 0.01 8.99 -11.35
C ILE A 36 0.84 9.20 -12.62
N GLU A 37 1.75 10.17 -12.60
CA GLU A 37 2.68 10.36 -13.72
C GLU A 37 3.66 9.19 -13.80
N GLY A 38 3.63 8.46 -14.92
CA GLY A 38 4.47 7.29 -15.18
C GLY A 38 3.65 6.09 -15.64
N ASP A 39 4.19 5.31 -16.58
CA ASP A 39 3.53 4.10 -17.10
C ASP A 39 3.80 2.89 -16.18
N TYR A 40 3.29 2.97 -14.95
CA TYR A 40 3.42 1.89 -13.97
C TYR A 40 2.37 0.80 -14.21
N LYS A 41 2.78 -0.47 -14.01
CA LYS A 41 1.91 -1.65 -14.10
C LYS A 41 1.83 -2.36 -12.77
N GLY A 42 0.77 -3.15 -12.61
CA GLY A 42 0.44 -3.94 -11.42
C GLY A 42 0.35 -3.10 -10.16
N ILE A 43 -0.32 -1.96 -10.29
CA ILE A 43 -0.70 -1.12 -9.16
C ILE A 43 -2.21 -1.07 -9.03
N GLY A 44 -2.71 -0.88 -7.82
CA GLY A 44 -4.13 -0.68 -7.57
C GLY A 44 -4.32 0.39 -6.49
N TRP A 45 -5.48 1.05 -6.50
CA TRP A 45 -5.80 2.09 -5.54
C TRP A 45 -7.17 1.87 -4.90
N MET A 46 -7.22 2.02 -3.59
CA MET A 46 -8.47 2.07 -2.83
C MET A 46 -8.51 3.32 -1.96
N ILE A 47 -9.68 3.93 -1.85
CA ILE A 47 -9.94 5.03 -0.93
C ILE A 47 -10.68 4.52 0.28
N TRP A 48 -10.25 4.90 1.47
CA TRP A 48 -10.91 4.53 2.72
C TRP A 48 -11.34 5.78 3.48
N HIS A 49 -12.55 5.74 4.00
CA HIS A 49 -13.11 6.80 4.83
C HIS A 49 -13.12 6.36 6.29
N TRP A 50 -12.70 7.27 7.18
CA TRP A 50 -12.56 7.02 8.61
C TRP A 50 -13.23 8.13 9.40
N ASP A 51 -13.92 7.76 10.48
CA ASP A 51 -14.36 8.73 11.48
C ASP A 51 -13.31 8.83 12.60
N CYS A 52 -12.77 10.04 12.79
CA CYS A 52 -11.89 10.36 13.89
C CYS A 52 -12.66 11.13 14.97
N ALA A 53 -12.61 10.65 16.21
CA ALA A 53 -13.31 11.28 17.34
C ALA A 53 -12.94 12.77 17.58
N THR A 54 -11.79 13.23 17.06
CA THR A 54 -11.32 14.62 17.21
C THR A 54 -11.41 15.41 15.90
N CYS A 55 -10.99 14.82 14.78
CA CYS A 55 -10.93 15.51 13.47
C CYS A 55 -12.20 15.35 12.64
N GLY A 56 -13.13 14.48 13.03
CA GLY A 56 -14.26 14.07 12.20
C GLY A 56 -13.81 13.19 11.04
N LEU A 57 -14.45 13.36 9.88
CA LEU A 57 -14.18 12.56 8.70
C LEU A 57 -12.76 12.80 8.16
N VAL A 58 -11.98 11.73 8.05
CA VAL A 58 -10.68 11.73 7.37
C VAL A 58 -10.61 10.62 6.33
N THR A 59 -9.66 10.70 5.41
CA THR A 59 -9.56 9.78 4.27
C THR A 59 -8.13 9.30 4.08
N THR A 60 -7.95 8.02 3.76
CA THR A 60 -6.67 7.45 3.30
C THR A 60 -6.80 6.92 1.87
N LEU A 61 -5.64 6.72 1.23
CA LEU A 61 -5.52 5.96 -0.01
C LEU A 61 -4.62 4.76 0.24
N SER A 62 -5.12 3.56 0.03
CA SER A 62 -4.30 2.35 -0.07
C SER A 62 -3.73 2.24 -1.49
N LEU A 63 -2.43 2.03 -1.60
CA LEU A 63 -1.72 1.69 -2.83
C LEU A 63 -1.27 0.23 -2.75
N GLY A 64 -1.87 -0.63 -3.57
CA GLY A 64 -1.39 -1.99 -3.83
C GLY A 64 -0.35 -1.99 -4.94
N VAL A 65 0.74 -2.73 -4.77
CA VAL A 65 1.82 -2.88 -5.77
C VAL A 65 2.29 -4.34 -5.81
N VAL A 66 2.52 -4.90 -7.01
CA VAL A 66 3.19 -6.20 -7.18
C VAL A 66 4.56 -6.04 -7.83
N SER A 67 5.50 -6.94 -7.50
CA SER A 67 6.89 -6.88 -7.97
C SER A 67 7.06 -7.15 -9.48
N ASP A 68 6.31 -8.13 -9.98
CA ASP A 68 6.44 -8.66 -11.34
C ASP A 68 5.05 -8.61 -12.02
N PRO A 69 4.61 -7.41 -12.46
CA PRO A 69 3.24 -7.20 -12.89
C PRO A 69 2.93 -7.93 -14.20
N GLN A 70 1.82 -8.67 -14.21
CA GLN A 70 1.29 -9.34 -15.41
C GLN A 70 0.16 -8.53 -16.08
N ASP A 71 -0.51 -7.67 -15.31
CA ASP A 71 -1.52 -6.72 -15.75
C ASP A 71 -1.11 -5.28 -15.41
N ASP A 72 -1.80 -4.32 -16.02
CA ASP A 72 -1.63 -2.90 -15.71
C ASP A 72 -2.20 -2.55 -14.32
N GLU A 73 -3.32 -3.16 -13.92
CA GLU A 73 -3.99 -2.95 -12.64
C GLU A 73 -4.04 -4.25 -11.82
N VAL A 74 -3.97 -4.14 -10.49
CA VAL A 74 -4.13 -5.27 -9.57
C VAL A 74 -5.20 -4.96 -8.53
N ALA A 75 -6.20 -5.84 -8.43
CA ALA A 75 -7.18 -5.85 -7.35
C ALA A 75 -6.59 -6.59 -6.14
N PHE A 76 -6.33 -5.87 -5.04
CA PHE A 76 -5.65 -6.39 -3.84
C PHE A 76 -6.60 -6.71 -2.67
N ASP A 77 -7.90 -6.60 -2.90
CA ASP A 77 -8.99 -7.00 -2.00
C ASP A 77 -9.39 -8.49 -2.13
N ASN A 78 -8.67 -9.24 -2.97
CA ASN A 78 -8.93 -10.65 -3.26
C ASN A 78 -8.17 -11.60 -2.33
N TYR A 79 -8.52 -12.88 -2.40
CA TYR A 79 -7.93 -13.91 -1.55
C TYR A 79 -6.44 -14.11 -1.90
N GLN A 80 -5.58 -13.92 -0.91
CA GLN A 80 -4.14 -14.10 -1.10
C GLN A 80 -3.57 -14.98 0.00
N HIS A 81 -2.74 -15.93 -0.40
CA HIS A 81 -1.89 -16.67 0.51
C HIS A 81 -0.45 -16.18 0.34
N ALA A 82 0.17 -15.74 1.42
CA ALA A 82 1.56 -15.32 1.47
C ALA A 82 2.36 -16.29 2.34
N GLU A 83 3.58 -16.63 1.91
CA GLU A 83 4.48 -17.47 2.71
C GLU A 83 4.98 -16.74 3.95
N SER A 84 5.24 -15.43 3.83
CA SER A 84 5.59 -14.57 4.96
C SER A 84 5.10 -13.14 4.74
N THR A 85 4.94 -12.43 5.85
CA THR A 85 4.49 -11.03 5.89
C THR A 85 5.45 -10.20 6.74
N GLN A 86 5.77 -9.02 6.26
CA GLN A 86 6.49 -7.99 7.02
C GLN A 86 5.65 -6.72 7.10
N PHE A 87 5.59 -6.12 8.28
CA PHE A 87 4.99 -4.81 8.47
C PHE A 87 6.07 -3.74 8.53
N VAL A 88 5.84 -2.63 7.84
CA VAL A 88 6.79 -1.53 7.73
C VAL A 88 6.13 -0.19 8.00
N GLN A 89 6.94 0.77 8.40
CA GLN A 89 6.59 2.19 8.43
C GLN A 89 7.63 2.97 7.62
N LEU A 90 7.15 3.78 6.69
CA LEU A 90 7.97 4.68 5.89
C LEU A 90 7.69 6.12 6.31
N GLU A 91 8.73 6.90 6.62
CA GLU A 91 8.56 8.33 6.89
C GLU A 91 8.90 9.14 5.62
N VAL A 92 7.91 9.88 5.12
CA VAL A 92 8.06 10.78 3.96
C VAL A 92 7.48 12.15 4.31
N ASP A 93 8.31 13.19 4.26
CA ASP A 93 7.96 14.57 4.63
C ASP A 93 7.27 14.71 6.00
N GLY A 94 7.68 13.90 6.98
CA GLY A 94 7.10 13.90 8.33
C GLY A 94 5.73 13.21 8.43
N VAL A 95 5.29 12.53 7.37
CA VAL A 95 4.12 11.63 7.39
C VAL A 95 4.62 10.19 7.46
N THR A 96 4.09 9.43 8.42
CA THR A 96 4.32 7.99 8.52
C THR A 96 3.31 7.26 7.65
N ILE A 97 3.79 6.43 6.73
CA ILE A 97 3.02 5.58 5.84
C ILE A 97 3.20 4.14 6.31
N PRO A 98 2.20 3.53 6.96
CA PRO A 98 2.24 2.11 7.26
C PRO A 98 2.11 1.30 5.97
N GLY A 99 2.84 0.19 5.90
CA GLY A 99 2.78 -0.74 4.81
C GLY A 99 2.86 -2.19 5.25
N LYS A 100 2.20 -3.05 4.48
CA LYS A 100 2.25 -4.51 4.59
C LYS A 100 2.94 -5.06 3.36
N GLU A 101 3.97 -5.87 3.55
CA GLU A 101 4.78 -6.46 2.49
C GLU A 101 4.66 -7.98 2.60
N ASP A 102 3.88 -8.57 1.70
CA ASP A 102 3.66 -10.01 1.60
C ASP A 102 4.62 -10.61 0.58
N PHE A 103 5.28 -11.72 0.94
CA PHE A 103 6.29 -12.39 0.12
C PHE A 103 5.81 -13.76 -0.33
N GLN A 104 6.19 -14.14 -1.55
CA GLN A 104 5.76 -15.37 -2.24
C GLN A 104 4.24 -15.52 -2.21
N VAL A 105 3.58 -14.55 -2.84
CA VAL A 105 2.13 -14.42 -2.79
C VAL A 105 1.52 -15.23 -3.92
N VAL A 106 0.65 -16.18 -3.55
CA VAL A 106 -0.29 -16.81 -4.46
C VAL A 106 -1.58 -16.02 -4.38
N HIS A 107 -1.89 -15.28 -5.44
CA HIS A 107 -3.07 -14.46 -5.57
C HIS A 107 -4.13 -15.23 -6.36
N GLU A 108 -5.24 -15.52 -5.69
CA GLU A 108 -6.36 -16.28 -6.23
C GLU A 108 -7.65 -15.48 -6.04
N ASN A 109 -8.41 -15.25 -7.10
CA ASN A 109 -9.76 -14.73 -6.93
C ASN A 109 -10.76 -15.86 -7.20
N PRO A 110 -11.32 -16.51 -6.17
CA PRO A 110 -12.30 -17.57 -6.38
C PRO A 110 -13.61 -17.07 -7.02
N LEU A 111 -13.84 -15.76 -7.05
CA LEU A 111 -15.01 -15.12 -7.66
C LEU A 111 -14.77 -14.63 -9.09
N ALA A 112 -13.52 -14.41 -9.50
CA ALA A 112 -13.17 -13.99 -10.86
C ALA A 112 -12.43 -15.12 -11.57
N SER A 113 -12.93 -15.54 -12.73
CA SER A 113 -12.39 -16.69 -13.48
C SER A 113 -11.05 -16.38 -14.19
N PHE A 114 -10.03 -15.95 -13.44
CA PHE A 114 -8.66 -15.82 -13.93
C PHE A 114 -7.74 -16.84 -13.27
N GLU A 115 -6.67 -17.24 -13.96
CA GLU A 115 -5.70 -18.20 -13.45
C GLU A 115 -4.96 -17.63 -12.23
N SER A 116 -4.74 -18.45 -11.19
CA SER A 116 -3.96 -18.06 -10.02
C SER A 116 -2.61 -17.48 -10.44
N ARG A 117 -2.21 -16.40 -9.79
CA ARG A 117 -0.95 -15.71 -10.10
C ARG A 117 0.00 -15.79 -8.93
N VAL A 118 1.29 -15.84 -9.25
CA VAL A 118 2.35 -15.83 -8.24
C VAL A 118 3.17 -14.56 -8.39
N TYR A 119 3.23 -13.79 -7.30
CA TYR A 119 4.07 -12.61 -7.20
C TYR A 119 5.14 -12.84 -6.14
N ARG A 120 6.39 -12.44 -6.42
CA ARG A 120 7.46 -12.54 -5.41
C ARG A 120 7.17 -11.65 -4.22
N VAL A 121 6.65 -10.46 -4.48
CA VAL A 121 6.24 -9.50 -3.45
C VAL A 121 4.95 -8.81 -3.89
N MET A 122 4.04 -8.67 -2.94
CA MET A 122 2.89 -7.79 -3.03
C MET A 122 2.92 -6.87 -1.81
N SER A 123 2.73 -5.57 -2.03
CA SER A 123 2.75 -4.59 -0.94
C SER A 123 1.49 -3.75 -0.97
N GLU A 124 0.95 -3.47 0.22
CA GLU A 124 -0.09 -2.47 0.42
C GLU A 124 0.46 -1.35 1.30
N TYR A 125 0.34 -0.10 0.84
CA TYR A 125 0.75 1.07 1.59
C TYR A 125 -0.44 2.00 1.84
N SER A 126 -0.66 2.39 3.10
CA SER A 126 -1.76 3.29 3.48
C SER A 126 -1.27 4.74 3.58
N ILE A 127 -1.64 5.56 2.60
CA ILE A 127 -1.26 6.97 2.50
C ILE A 127 -2.31 7.84 3.19
N GLY A 128 -1.89 8.67 4.14
CA GLY A 128 -2.76 9.54 4.94
C GLY A 128 -2.80 9.12 6.43
N PRO A 129 -3.87 9.47 7.17
CA PRO A 129 -5.11 10.10 6.73
C PRO A 129 -5.04 11.63 6.60
N PHE A 130 -5.88 12.21 5.73
CA PHE A 130 -6.08 13.65 5.58
C PHE A 130 -7.56 14.02 5.60
N GLU A 131 -7.90 15.20 6.12
CA GLU A 131 -9.26 15.77 6.05
C GLU A 131 -9.58 16.29 4.63
N CYS A 132 -8.57 16.75 3.89
CA CYS A 132 -8.73 17.32 2.56
C CYS A 132 -8.34 16.33 1.46
N LYS A 133 -9.32 15.90 0.66
CA LYS A 133 -9.12 14.98 -0.48
C LYS A 133 -8.08 15.48 -1.50
N LYS A 134 -7.99 16.81 -1.72
CA LYS A 134 -6.99 17.40 -2.61
C LYS A 134 -5.57 17.20 -2.08
N GLN A 135 -5.35 17.47 -0.80
CA GLN A 135 -4.03 17.28 -0.16
C GLN A 135 -3.64 15.79 -0.13
N LEU A 136 -4.60 14.91 0.15
CA LEU A 136 -4.39 13.46 0.09
C LEU A 136 -3.90 13.03 -1.29
N LYS A 137 -4.58 13.49 -2.35
CA LYS A 137 -4.21 13.17 -3.73
C LYS A 137 -2.83 13.72 -4.11
N GLU A 138 -2.56 14.99 -3.83
CA GLU A 138 -1.26 15.61 -4.12
C GLU A 138 -0.11 14.89 -3.39
N PHE A 139 -0.33 14.50 -2.13
CA PHE A 139 0.65 13.72 -1.37
C PHE A 139 0.81 12.30 -1.93
N ALA A 140 -0.29 11.63 -2.27
CA ALA A 140 -0.25 10.28 -2.86
C ALA A 140 0.51 10.24 -4.19
N GLU A 141 0.25 11.18 -5.10
CA GLU A 141 0.97 11.31 -6.37
C GLU A 141 2.47 11.51 -6.15
N LYS A 142 2.85 12.29 -5.13
CA LYS A 142 4.25 12.52 -4.77
C LYS A 142 4.94 11.25 -4.25
N VAL A 143 4.27 10.46 -3.41
CA VAL A 143 4.91 9.30 -2.74
C VAL A 143 4.80 8.00 -3.53
N ALA A 144 3.82 7.86 -4.42
CA ALA A 144 3.59 6.63 -5.16
C ALA A 144 4.84 6.10 -5.91
N PRO A 145 5.63 6.92 -6.64
CA PRO A 145 6.83 6.43 -7.31
C PRO A 145 7.85 5.78 -6.37
N ILE A 146 7.97 6.29 -5.15
CA ILE A 146 8.89 5.77 -4.13
C ILE A 146 8.43 4.39 -3.66
N LEU A 147 7.14 4.27 -3.36
CA LEU A 147 6.52 3.04 -2.87
C LEU A 147 6.53 1.96 -3.95
N ILE A 148 6.23 2.33 -5.20
CA ILE A 148 6.27 1.41 -6.34
C ILE A 148 7.70 0.89 -6.57
N ALA A 149 8.70 1.78 -6.58
CA ALA A 149 10.10 1.38 -6.76
C ALA A 149 10.59 0.46 -5.63
N ARG A 150 10.09 0.63 -4.40
CA ARG A 150 10.43 -0.25 -3.28
C ARG A 150 9.98 -1.69 -3.55
N THR A 151 8.73 -1.89 -3.95
CA THR A 151 8.21 -3.23 -4.22
C THR A 151 8.80 -3.83 -5.50
N GLN A 152 8.82 -3.06 -6.59
CA GLN A 152 9.19 -3.56 -7.93
C GLN A 152 10.69 -3.65 -8.19
N VAL A 153 11.52 -2.87 -7.49
CA VAL A 153 12.97 -2.86 -7.70
C VAL A 153 13.70 -3.38 -6.47
N ILE A 154 13.48 -2.77 -5.31
CA ILE A 154 14.30 -3.07 -4.12
C ILE A 154 13.98 -4.47 -3.59
N LEU A 155 12.73 -4.71 -3.21
CA LEU A 155 12.32 -5.98 -2.61
C LEU A 155 12.40 -7.14 -3.62
N ALA A 156 12.01 -6.89 -4.87
CA ALA A 156 12.12 -7.87 -5.95
C ALA A 156 13.56 -8.38 -6.12
N ASN A 157 14.55 -7.48 -6.12
CA ASN A 157 15.96 -7.86 -6.22
C ASN A 157 16.47 -8.59 -4.97
N SER A 158 16.10 -8.11 -3.76
CA SER A 158 16.51 -8.77 -2.52
C SER A 158 16.00 -10.21 -2.40
N GLN A 159 14.79 -10.50 -2.90
CA GLN A 159 14.26 -11.86 -2.94
C GLN A 159 14.95 -12.74 -3.99
N ALA A 160 15.29 -12.19 -5.16
CA ALA A 160 16.01 -12.92 -6.20
C ALA A 160 17.41 -13.37 -5.76
N GLU A 161 18.05 -12.65 -4.84
CA GLU A 161 19.36 -13.01 -4.27
C GLU A 161 19.28 -14.12 -3.22
N ILE A 162 18.14 -14.29 -2.55
CA ILE A 162 17.94 -15.34 -1.52
C ILE A 162 17.72 -16.73 -2.15
N VAL A 163 17.32 -16.79 -3.41
CA VAL A 163 16.95 -18.05 -4.12
C VAL A 163 18.13 -18.63 -4.95
N LYS A 164 19.33 -18.07 -4.87
CA LYS A 164 20.55 -18.59 -5.55
C LYS A 164 21.48 -19.32 -4.58
#